data_AF-A0A7W3A8X3-F1
#
_entry.id   AF-A0A7W3A8X3-F1
#
_cell.length_a   1.000
_cell.length_b   1.000
_cell.length_c   1.000
_cell.angle_alpha   90.00
_cell.angle_beta   90.00
_cell.angle_gamma   90.00
#
_symmetry.space_group_name_H-M   'P 1'
#
loop_
_entity.id
_entity.type
_entity.pdbx_description
1 polymer ?
#
loop_
_entity_poly.entity_id
_entity_poly.type
_entity_poly.pdbx_seq_one_letter_code
_entity_poly.pdbx_strand_id
1 'polypeptide(L)'
;MANGAGQVARILYKEIVEGDRRKADAESNDSDSGGGARDFRFPYEAVLPAVELIFPNKILRGGKAVHQGTFFWNEPDSTQVVSRAAEFMSPTKSRPREGWISQVPKFSCFDSDRMPSGGIGNRVLLLLIQLHDQSVWPHFAEEATLRVKGVWDPSVAQELLSCLDAQRAANRAVIGYIDFTNMRRFCNGK
;
A
#
# COMPACT_ATOMS: atom_id res chain seq x y z
N MET A 1 -4.41 -21.28 -16.33
CA MET A 1 -3.62 -20.56 -17.35
C MET A 1 -2.67 -19.64 -16.61
N ALA A 2 -1.39 -20.00 -16.55
CA ALA A 2 -0.34 -19.20 -15.93
C ALA A 2 0.24 -18.29 -17.01
N ASN A 3 -0.03 -16.99 -16.94
CA ASN A 3 0.70 -16.00 -17.74
C ASN A 3 1.37 -15.02 -16.77
N GLY A 4 2.66 -15.22 -16.56
CA GLY A 4 3.63 -14.18 -16.19
C GLY A 4 3.80 -13.80 -14.71
N ALA A 5 2.85 -14.10 -13.82
CA ALA A 5 2.98 -13.72 -12.42
C ALA A 5 3.87 -14.72 -11.66
N GLY A 6 5.08 -14.29 -11.25
CA GLY A 6 5.73 -14.91 -10.10
C GLY A 6 4.70 -15.00 -8.97
N GLN A 7 4.60 -16.14 -8.30
CA GLN A 7 3.61 -16.30 -7.22
C GLN A 7 3.76 -15.13 -6.22
N VAL A 8 2.63 -14.64 -5.69
CA VAL A 8 2.64 -13.51 -4.75
C VAL A 8 3.36 -13.95 -3.49
N ALA A 9 4.50 -13.33 -3.17
CA ALA A 9 5.26 -13.65 -1.98
C ALA A 9 4.64 -12.97 -0.75
N ARG A 10 4.23 -11.70 -0.88
CA ARG A 10 3.64 -10.90 0.19
C ARG A 10 2.88 -9.70 -0.33
N ILE A 11 1.96 -9.19 0.49
CA ILE A 11 1.18 -7.99 0.22
C ILE A 11 1.17 -7.13 1.48
N LEU A 12 1.65 -5.88 1.39
CA LEU A 12 1.35 -4.83 2.36
C LEU A 12 0.18 -4.02 1.82
N TYR A 13 -0.87 -3.84 2.59
CA TYR A 13 -2.08 -3.18 2.10
C TYR A 13 -2.64 -2.14 3.06
N LYS A 14 -3.31 -1.14 2.49
CA LYS A 14 -4.11 -0.18 3.23
C LYS A 14 -5.34 0.22 2.44
N GLU A 15 -6.41 0.54 3.14
CA GLU A 15 -7.57 1.22 2.58
C GLU A 15 -7.20 2.66 2.22
N ILE A 16 -7.66 3.07 1.05
CA ILE A 16 -7.55 4.41 0.52
C ILE A 16 -8.80 5.17 0.95
N VAL A 17 -8.57 6.23 1.71
CA VAL A 17 -9.60 7.19 2.11
C VAL A 17 -9.48 8.47 1.29
N GLU A 18 -10.48 9.35 1.36
CA GLU A 18 -10.50 10.64 0.65
C GLU A 18 -9.22 11.48 0.89
N GLY A 19 -8.72 11.49 2.13
CA GLY A 19 -7.49 12.17 2.47
C GLY A 19 -6.24 11.60 1.79
N ASP A 20 -6.25 10.36 1.31
CA ASP A 20 -5.16 9.78 0.52
C ASP A 20 -5.28 10.14 -0.97
N ARG A 21 -6.51 10.24 -1.51
CA ARG A 21 -6.76 10.71 -2.89
C ARG A 21 -6.20 12.11 -3.12
N ARG A 22 -6.56 13.06 -2.24
CA ARG A 22 -6.07 14.45 -2.30
C ARG A 22 -4.53 14.55 -2.30
N LYS A 23 -3.84 13.60 -1.64
CA LYS A 23 -2.37 13.56 -1.64
C LYS A 23 -1.79 13.11 -2.97
N ALA A 24 -2.47 12.22 -3.68
CA ALA A 24 -2.08 11.79 -5.03
C ALA A 24 -2.24 12.94 -6.03
N ASP A 25 -3.34 13.68 -5.95
CA ASP A 25 -3.62 14.84 -6.80
C ASP A 25 -2.77 16.08 -6.51
N ALA A 26 -1.90 16.00 -5.50
CA ALA A 26 -1.08 17.12 -5.04
C ALA A 26 -1.89 18.38 -4.64
N GLU A 27 -3.20 18.23 -4.42
CA GLU A 27 -4.13 19.26 -3.95
C GLU A 27 -3.78 19.71 -2.53
N SER A 28 -3.92 21.01 -2.25
CA SER A 28 -3.73 21.56 -0.91
C SER A 28 -4.88 21.18 0.02
N ASN A 29 -4.60 20.99 1.32
CA ASN A 29 -5.65 20.85 2.34
C ASN A 29 -6.51 22.14 2.41
N ASP A 30 -7.79 22.00 2.75
CA ASP A 30 -8.70 23.12 3.08
C ASP A 30 -8.39 23.80 4.42
N SER A 31 -7.36 23.34 5.15
CA SER A 31 -6.95 23.87 6.45
C SER A 31 -5.64 24.65 6.37
N ASP A 32 -5.58 25.84 6.95
CA ASP A 32 -4.39 26.72 7.05
C ASP A 32 -3.17 26.10 7.77
N SER A 33 -3.28 24.89 8.30
CA SER A 33 -2.19 24.20 8.99
C SER A 33 -1.30 23.40 8.04
N GLY A 34 -0.50 24.09 7.22
CA GLY A 34 0.69 23.54 6.57
C GLY A 34 0.44 22.58 5.39
N GLY A 35 1.25 22.74 4.34
CA GLY A 35 1.14 22.02 3.06
C GLY A 35 0.83 20.52 3.21
N GLY A 36 -0.17 20.07 2.44
CA GLY A 36 -0.68 18.70 2.47
C GLY A 36 0.44 17.67 2.36
N ALA A 37 0.62 16.86 3.40
CA ALA A 37 1.65 15.84 3.43
C ALA A 37 1.36 14.77 2.38
N ARG A 38 2.18 14.69 1.33
CA ARG A 38 2.05 13.84 0.14
C ARG A 38 2.52 12.41 0.39
N ASP A 39 2.05 11.83 1.50
CA ASP A 39 2.56 10.55 2.03
C ASP A 39 1.43 9.56 2.38
N PHE A 40 1.64 8.30 2.04
CA PHE A 40 0.82 7.20 2.53
C PHE A 40 1.40 6.65 3.82
N ARG A 41 0.61 6.73 4.90
CA ARG A 41 1.06 6.39 6.25
C ARG A 41 0.58 5.01 6.71
N PHE A 42 1.41 4.40 7.56
CA PHE A 42 1.23 3.05 8.10
C PHE A 42 1.66 3.00 9.59
N PRO A 43 1.08 2.11 10.41
CA PRO A 43 1.50 1.91 11.79
C PRO A 43 2.87 1.23 11.83
N TYR A 44 3.93 1.99 12.10
CA TYR A 44 5.32 1.62 11.82
C TYR A 44 5.69 0.24 12.34
N GLU A 45 5.67 0.05 13.65
CA GLU A 45 6.07 -1.21 14.31
C GLU A 45 5.26 -2.41 13.81
N ALA A 46 3.97 -2.20 13.55
CA ALA A 46 3.07 -3.30 13.19
C ALA A 46 3.33 -3.82 11.77
N VAL A 47 3.73 -2.94 10.84
CA VAL A 47 4.02 -3.33 9.45
C VAL A 47 5.51 -3.52 9.16
N LEU A 48 6.39 -3.17 10.11
CA LEU A 48 7.84 -3.23 9.92
C LEU A 48 8.34 -4.60 9.40
N PRO A 49 7.83 -5.76 9.88
CA PRO A 49 8.24 -7.05 9.35
C PRO A 49 8.02 -7.23 7.84
N ALA A 50 6.95 -6.64 7.28
CA ALA A 50 6.71 -6.66 5.83
C ALA A 50 7.51 -5.57 5.12
N VAL A 51 7.64 -4.39 5.73
CA VAL A 51 8.42 -3.27 5.18
C VAL A 51 9.88 -3.66 4.97
N GLU A 52 10.50 -4.38 5.92
CA GLU A 52 11.90 -4.82 5.80
C GLU A 52 12.13 -5.80 4.65
N LEU A 53 11.07 -6.46 4.15
CA LEU A 53 11.14 -7.38 3.01
C LEU A 53 10.80 -6.69 1.67
N ILE A 54 9.84 -5.75 1.69
CA ILE A 54 9.42 -4.98 0.51
C ILE A 54 10.43 -3.88 0.17
N PHE A 55 11.05 -3.30 1.20
CA PHE A 55 12.07 -2.24 1.11
C PHE A 55 13.36 -2.73 1.78
N PRO A 56 14.10 -3.67 1.15
CA PRO A 56 15.17 -4.41 1.81
C PRO A 56 16.41 -3.56 2.14
N ASN A 57 16.59 -2.42 1.50
CA ASN A 57 17.78 -1.60 1.65
C ASN A 57 17.60 -0.59 2.79
N LYS A 58 18.11 -0.90 3.98
CA LYS A 58 18.06 0.00 5.14
C LYS A 58 19.25 0.95 5.14
N ILE A 59 18.97 2.26 5.14
CA ILE A 59 19.97 3.32 5.28
C ILE A 59 19.66 4.21 6.48
N LEU A 60 20.66 4.98 6.93
CA LEU A 60 20.48 6.04 7.93
C LEU A 60 20.51 7.41 7.25
N ARG A 61 19.44 8.20 7.42
CA ARG A 61 19.34 9.58 6.94
C ARG A 61 19.04 10.49 8.13
N GLY A 62 19.98 11.37 8.48
CA GLY A 62 19.84 12.26 9.63
C GLY A 62 19.61 11.51 10.95
N GLY A 63 20.28 10.38 11.16
CA GLY A 63 20.14 9.54 12.35
C GLY A 63 18.87 8.69 12.40
N LYS A 64 18.07 8.65 11.33
CA LYS A 64 16.84 7.87 11.25
C LYS A 64 16.93 6.78 10.19
N ALA A 65 16.33 5.62 10.49
CA ALA A 65 16.22 4.54 9.51
C ALA A 65 15.30 4.96 8.35
N VAL A 66 15.73 4.65 7.14
CA VAL A 66 14.91 4.72 5.92
C VAL A 66 15.07 3.39 5.22
N HIS A 67 13.95 2.79 4.83
CA HIS A 67 13.93 1.53 4.09
C HIS A 67 13.67 1.85 2.62
N GLN A 68 14.55 1.40 1.73
CA GLN A 68 14.49 1.67 0.30
C GLN A 68 14.17 0.40 -0.48
N GLY A 69 13.39 0.57 -1.54
CA GLY A 69 12.99 -0.49 -2.47
C GLY A 69 12.72 0.10 -3.84
N THR A 70 12.13 -0.69 -4.73
CA THR A 70 11.79 -0.25 -6.09
C THR A 70 10.37 -0.69 -6.40
N PHE A 71 9.55 0.28 -6.83
CA PHE A 71 8.25 -0.02 -7.40
C PHE A 71 8.35 -0.21 -8.90
N PHE A 72 7.53 -1.12 -9.41
CA PHE A 72 7.36 -1.44 -10.81
C PHE A 72 5.89 -1.29 -11.18
N TRP A 73 5.60 -0.75 -12.36
CA TRP A 73 4.25 -0.63 -12.87
C TRP A 73 4.26 -0.52 -14.40
N ASN A 74 3.09 -0.73 -15.01
CA ASN A 74 2.90 -0.46 -16.43
C ASN A 74 2.27 0.92 -16.61
N GLU A 75 2.72 1.67 -17.61
CA GLU A 75 1.99 2.87 -18.03
C GLU A 75 0.69 2.49 -18.77
N PRO A 76 -0.35 3.33 -18.74
CA PRO A 76 -1.60 3.07 -19.44
C PRO A 76 -1.29 2.90 -20.92
N ASP A 77 -1.95 1.94 -21.56
CA ASP A 77 -1.80 1.64 -22.99
C ASP A 77 -0.37 1.29 -23.43
N SER A 78 0.53 0.96 -22.49
CA SER A 78 1.90 0.58 -22.76
C SER A 78 2.24 -0.79 -22.17
N THR A 79 3.00 -1.58 -22.93
CA THR A 79 3.62 -2.81 -22.43
C THR A 79 4.94 -2.55 -21.73
N GLN A 80 5.39 -1.29 -21.67
CA GLN A 80 6.62 -0.91 -21.01
C GLN A 80 6.45 -0.92 -19.48
N VAL A 81 7.31 -1.70 -18.83
CA VAL A 81 7.48 -1.66 -17.38
C VAL A 81 8.31 -0.44 -17.02
N VAL A 82 7.74 0.44 -16.21
CA VAL A 82 8.44 1.56 -15.55
C VAL A 82 8.83 1.13 -14.15
N SER A 83 9.94 1.66 -13.65
CA SER A 83 10.35 1.45 -12.26
C SER A 83 10.90 2.72 -11.62
N ARG A 84 10.75 2.84 -10.31
CA ARG A 84 11.28 3.96 -9.54
C ARG A 84 11.63 3.56 -8.11
N ALA A 85 12.73 4.09 -7.61
CA ALA A 85 13.11 3.95 -6.21
C ALA A 85 12.04 4.56 -5.30
N ALA A 86 11.70 3.83 -4.23
CA ALA A 86 10.72 4.25 -3.23
C ALA A 86 11.32 4.14 -1.83
N GLU A 87 10.88 5.01 -0.93
CA GLU A 87 11.38 5.10 0.43
C GLU A 87 10.22 4.99 1.43
N PHE A 88 10.37 4.07 2.39
CA PHE A 88 9.55 4.00 3.58
C PHE A 88 10.32 4.61 4.77
N MET A 89 9.78 5.72 5.26
CA MET A 89 10.39 6.54 6.29
C MET A 89 10.03 6.05 7.69
N SER A 90 10.99 6.13 8.62
CA SER A 90 10.74 5.84 10.04
C SER A 90 10.05 7.00 10.78
N PRO A 91 9.48 6.73 11.97
CA PRO A 91 8.77 7.71 12.78
C PRO A 91 9.57 8.99 13.09
N THR A 92 8.84 10.05 13.44
CA THR A 92 9.42 11.31 13.93
C THR A 92 8.97 11.60 15.36
N LYS A 93 9.59 12.59 16.00
CA LYS A 93 9.11 13.08 17.31
C LYS A 93 7.65 13.54 17.26
N SER A 94 7.20 14.14 16.16
CA SER A 94 5.81 14.59 16.00
C SER A 94 4.85 13.47 15.61
N ARG A 95 5.35 12.38 15.03
CA ARG A 95 4.58 11.20 14.63
C ARG A 95 5.32 9.93 15.04
N PRO A 96 5.35 9.61 16.35
CA PRO A 96 6.20 8.55 16.89
C PRO A 96 5.73 7.13 16.54
N ARG A 97 4.53 6.98 15.97
CA ARG A 97 3.91 5.68 15.67
C ARG A 97 3.70 5.42 14.18
N GLU A 98 4.01 6.37 13.32
CA GLU A 98 3.70 6.30 11.89
C GLU A 98 4.98 6.26 11.06
N GLY A 99 5.06 5.26 10.18
CA GLY A 99 5.96 5.27 9.03
C GLY A 99 5.18 5.69 7.79
N TRP A 100 5.88 6.08 6.73
CA TRP A 100 5.21 6.49 5.50
C TRP A 100 6.03 6.26 4.25
N ILE A 101 5.32 6.02 3.14
CA ILE A 101 5.85 6.12 1.80
C ILE A 101 5.81 7.60 1.42
N SER A 102 6.97 8.18 1.16
CA SER A 102 7.08 9.61 0.86
C SER A 102 6.89 9.89 -0.64
N GLN A 103 6.53 11.14 -0.97
CA GLN A 103 6.51 11.65 -2.35
C GLN A 103 5.56 10.87 -3.28
N VAL A 104 4.35 10.53 -2.79
CA VAL A 104 3.34 9.75 -3.53
C VAL A 104 3.11 10.28 -4.96
N PRO A 105 2.97 11.60 -5.22
CA PRO A 105 2.77 12.13 -6.58
C PRO A 105 3.93 11.93 -7.56
N LYS A 106 5.07 11.37 -7.12
CA LYS A 106 6.17 11.02 -8.02
C LYS A 106 5.99 9.64 -8.67
N PHE A 107 5.00 8.87 -8.26
CA PHE A 107 4.73 7.55 -8.82
C PHE A 107 3.41 7.63 -9.59
N SER A 108 3.49 7.56 -10.92
CA SER A 108 2.29 7.62 -11.78
C SER A 108 1.33 6.45 -11.53
N CYS A 109 1.82 5.33 -10.98
CA CYS A 109 0.95 4.24 -10.49
C CYS A 109 0.02 4.64 -9.32
N PHE A 110 0.24 5.80 -8.70
CA PHE A 110 -0.63 6.35 -7.65
C PHE A 110 -1.50 7.51 -8.11
N ASP A 111 -1.45 7.87 -9.39
CA ASP A 111 -2.30 8.92 -9.95
C ASP A 111 -3.78 8.59 -9.70
N SER A 112 -4.59 9.62 -9.45
CA SER A 112 -5.98 9.47 -9.01
C SER A 112 -6.89 8.84 -10.07
N ASP A 113 -6.55 9.02 -11.35
CA ASP A 113 -7.21 8.39 -12.49
C ASP A 113 -7.08 6.86 -12.48
N ARG A 114 -6.02 6.32 -11.86
CA ARG A 114 -5.82 4.88 -11.66
C ARG A 114 -6.43 4.36 -10.37
N MET A 115 -6.86 5.25 -9.49
CA MET A 115 -7.38 4.91 -8.19
C MET A 115 -8.91 4.81 -8.30
N PRO A 116 -9.49 3.59 -8.32
CA PRO A 116 -10.94 3.42 -8.52
C PRO A 116 -11.71 4.31 -7.55
N SER A 117 -12.82 4.92 -7.94
CA SER A 117 -13.57 5.83 -7.06
C SER A 117 -14.11 5.13 -5.81
N GLY A 118 -14.39 3.82 -5.91
CA GLY A 118 -15.06 3.05 -4.86
C GLY A 118 -16.48 3.57 -4.63
N GLY A 119 -16.99 3.38 -3.41
CA GLY A 119 -18.29 3.93 -3.03
C GLY A 119 -18.83 3.32 -1.74
N ILE A 120 -20.09 3.66 -1.42
CA ILE A 120 -20.79 3.06 -0.27
C ILE A 120 -20.83 1.54 -0.47
N GLY A 121 -20.20 0.81 0.46
CA GLY A 121 -20.09 -0.65 0.39
C GLY A 121 -19.03 -1.19 -0.59
N ASN A 122 -18.19 -0.33 -1.16
CA ASN A 122 -17.10 -0.71 -2.06
C ASN A 122 -15.83 0.07 -1.71
N ARG A 123 -15.08 -0.40 -0.72
CA ARG A 123 -13.81 0.21 -0.31
C ARG A 123 -12.72 -0.07 -1.34
N VAL A 124 -11.70 0.78 -1.36
CA VAL A 124 -10.53 0.64 -2.24
C VAL A 124 -9.30 0.36 -1.40
N LEU A 125 -8.56 -0.68 -1.75
CA LEU A 125 -7.29 -1.02 -1.13
C LEU A 125 -6.13 -0.65 -2.06
N LEU A 126 -5.13 0.04 -1.54
CA LEU A 126 -3.77 0.00 -2.09
C LEU A 126 -3.10 -1.29 -1.64
N LEU A 127 -2.56 -2.03 -2.59
CA LEU A 127 -1.76 -3.24 -2.41
C LEU A 127 -0.34 -2.95 -2.89
N LEU A 128 0.66 -3.22 -2.06
CA LEU A 128 2.06 -3.33 -2.47
C LEU A 128 2.37 -4.81 -2.57
N ILE A 129 2.26 -5.34 -3.78
CA ILE A 129 2.37 -6.77 -4.06
C ILE A 129 3.81 -7.09 -4.39
N GLN A 130 4.48 -7.86 -3.56
CA GLN A 130 5.81 -8.35 -3.88
C GLN A 130 5.74 -9.79 -4.38
N LEU A 131 6.34 -10.03 -5.53
CA LEU A 131 6.44 -11.37 -6.13
C LEU A 131 7.70 -12.08 -5.61
N HIS A 132 7.82 -13.40 -5.84
CA HIS A 132 9.01 -14.15 -5.39
C HIS A 132 10.32 -13.71 -6.06
N ASP A 133 10.28 -13.05 -7.22
CA ASP A 133 11.45 -12.44 -7.84
C ASP A 133 11.90 -11.13 -7.16
N GLN A 134 11.24 -10.77 -6.06
CA GLN A 134 11.44 -9.57 -5.23
C GLN A 134 10.94 -8.25 -5.85
N SER A 135 10.38 -8.27 -7.06
CA SER A 135 9.74 -7.09 -7.65
C SER A 135 8.49 -6.69 -6.86
N VAL A 136 8.28 -5.38 -6.69
CA VAL A 136 7.14 -4.82 -5.93
C VAL A 136 6.25 -4.02 -6.87
N TRP A 137 4.98 -4.44 -6.96
CA TRP A 137 3.97 -3.91 -7.87
C TRP A 137 2.84 -3.28 -7.07
N PRO A 138 2.76 -1.93 -7.05
CA PRO A 138 1.62 -1.26 -6.47
C PRO A 138 0.37 -1.48 -7.33
N HIS A 139 -0.76 -1.72 -6.68
CA HIS A 139 -2.04 -1.99 -7.35
C HIS A 139 -3.22 -1.52 -6.49
N PHE A 140 -4.29 -1.05 -7.12
CA PHE A 140 -5.53 -0.73 -6.43
C PHE A 140 -6.58 -1.82 -6.65
N ALA A 141 -7.20 -2.29 -5.57
CA ALA A 141 -8.25 -3.29 -5.61
C ALA A 141 -9.55 -2.72 -5.04
N GLU A 142 -10.64 -2.88 -5.78
CA GLU A 142 -11.99 -2.62 -5.27
C GLU A 142 -12.50 -3.83 -4.49
N GLU A 143 -13.08 -3.58 -3.31
CA GLU A 143 -13.70 -4.59 -2.47
C GLU A 143 -14.70 -5.45 -3.23
N ALA A 144 -15.50 -4.86 -4.12
CA ALA A 144 -16.46 -5.57 -4.95
C ALA A 144 -15.77 -6.68 -5.76
N THR A 145 -14.59 -6.42 -6.34
CA THR A 145 -13.87 -7.42 -7.14
C THR A 145 -13.32 -8.56 -6.29
N LEU A 146 -12.89 -8.28 -5.06
CA LEU A 146 -12.41 -9.30 -4.11
C LEU A 146 -13.53 -10.29 -3.73
N ARG A 147 -14.79 -9.85 -3.78
CA ARG A 147 -15.97 -10.68 -3.48
C ARG A 147 -16.45 -11.50 -4.68
N VAL A 148 -15.93 -11.27 -5.90
CA VAL A 148 -16.29 -12.06 -7.09
C VAL A 148 -15.42 -13.31 -7.19
N LYS A 149 -16.06 -14.49 -7.17
CA LYS A 149 -15.37 -15.78 -7.27
C LYS A 149 -14.60 -15.89 -8.60
N GLY A 150 -13.31 -16.25 -8.50
CA GLY A 150 -12.46 -16.51 -9.66
C GLY A 150 -11.78 -15.29 -10.28
N VAL A 151 -12.03 -14.07 -9.76
CA VAL A 151 -11.32 -12.85 -10.19
C VAL A 151 -9.95 -12.75 -9.52
N TRP A 152 -9.88 -13.11 -8.24
CA TRP A 152 -8.67 -13.09 -7.44
C TRP A 152 -8.24 -14.51 -7.06
N ASP A 153 -6.95 -14.67 -6.73
CA ASP A 153 -6.51 -15.86 -6.02
C ASP A 153 -7.32 -16.02 -4.72
N PRO A 154 -7.91 -17.20 -4.44
CA PRO A 154 -8.76 -17.40 -3.28
C PRO A 154 -8.09 -17.07 -1.94
N SER A 155 -6.78 -17.36 -1.81
CA SER A 155 -6.05 -17.09 -0.57
C SER A 155 -5.83 -15.59 -0.38
N VAL A 156 -5.51 -14.87 -1.46
CA VAL A 156 -5.38 -13.41 -1.45
C VAL A 156 -6.71 -12.75 -1.10
N ALA A 157 -7.79 -13.12 -1.79
CA ALA A 157 -9.11 -12.56 -1.53
C ALA A 157 -9.57 -12.83 -0.09
N GLN A 158 -9.38 -14.06 0.40
CA GLN A 158 -9.75 -14.42 1.76
C GLN A 158 -9.01 -13.58 2.80
N GLU A 159 -7.70 -13.40 2.68
CA GLU A 159 -6.91 -12.61 3.64
C GLU A 159 -7.33 -11.13 3.64
N LEU A 160 -7.48 -10.53 2.45
CA LEU A 160 -7.91 -9.13 2.32
C LEU A 160 -9.33 -8.92 2.85
N LEU A 161 -10.28 -9.79 2.49
CA LEU A 161 -11.67 -9.72 2.97
C LEU A 161 -11.76 -9.95 4.48
N SER A 162 -11.01 -10.91 5.04
CA SER A 162 -10.98 -11.15 6.48
C SER A 162 -10.53 -9.88 7.23
N CYS A 163 -9.53 -9.17 6.70
CA CYS A 163 -9.08 -7.93 7.30
C CYS A 163 -9.97 -6.73 6.98
N LEU A 164 -10.74 -6.73 5.90
CA LEU A 164 -11.76 -5.72 5.60
C LEU A 164 -12.98 -5.87 6.53
N ASP A 165 -13.39 -7.11 6.81
CA ASP A 165 -14.61 -7.45 7.55
C ASP A 165 -14.39 -7.55 9.07
N ALA A 166 -13.14 -7.51 9.54
CA ALA A 166 -12.83 -7.47 10.97
C ALA A 166 -13.44 -6.24 11.69
N GLN A 167 -13.71 -6.38 12.99
CA GLN A 167 -14.20 -5.26 13.79
C GLN A 167 -13.11 -4.22 14.02
N ARG A 168 -13.44 -2.94 13.82
CA ARG A 168 -12.57 -1.80 14.11
C ARG A 168 -13.39 -0.55 14.39
N ALA A 169 -12.77 0.45 15.02
CA ALA A 169 -13.39 1.76 15.20
C ALA A 169 -13.74 2.37 13.82
N ALA A 170 -14.92 2.97 13.68
CA ALA A 170 -15.45 3.46 12.41
C ALA A 170 -14.55 4.49 11.69
N ASN A 171 -13.66 5.16 12.43
CA ASN A 171 -12.71 6.14 11.90
C ASN A 171 -11.33 5.56 11.56
N ARG A 172 -11.16 4.23 11.55
CA ARG A 172 -9.89 3.58 11.21
C ARG A 172 -10.00 2.85 9.88
N ALA A 173 -9.23 3.33 8.91
CA ALA A 173 -8.99 2.64 7.66
C ALA A 173 -8.34 1.28 7.88
N VAL A 174 -8.66 0.30 7.03
CA VAL A 174 -8.04 -1.03 7.04
C VAL A 174 -6.56 -0.93 6.71
N ILE A 175 -5.70 -1.54 7.51
CA ILE A 175 -4.26 -1.66 7.23
C ILE A 175 -3.78 -3.03 7.69
N GLY A 176 -2.98 -3.69 6.86
CA GLY A 176 -2.44 -4.99 7.20
C GLY A 176 -1.35 -5.45 6.25
N TYR A 177 -0.83 -6.64 6.50
CA TYR A 177 -0.01 -7.36 5.55
C TYR A 177 -0.24 -8.86 5.66
N ILE A 178 0.09 -9.57 4.59
CA ILE A 178 0.22 -11.03 4.54
C ILE A 178 1.54 -11.38 3.86
N ASP A 179 2.31 -12.29 4.46
CA ASP A 179 3.48 -12.91 3.89
C ASP A 179 3.20 -14.40 3.69
N PHE A 180 3.00 -14.81 2.44
CA PHE A 180 2.71 -16.19 2.05
C PHE A 180 3.95 -17.09 2.14
N THR A 181 5.15 -16.51 2.21
CA THR A 181 6.41 -17.26 2.34
C THR A 181 6.62 -17.74 3.78
N ASN A 182 6.34 -16.87 4.76
CA ASN A 182 6.58 -17.14 6.18
C ASN A 182 5.29 -17.31 7.01
N MET A 183 4.12 -17.27 6.36
CA MET A 183 2.79 -17.32 6.98
C MET A 183 2.57 -16.26 8.07
N ARG A 184 3.26 -15.12 7.97
CA ARG A 184 3.12 -13.98 8.89
C ARG A 184 2.05 -13.04 8.38
N ARG A 185 1.27 -12.48 9.29
CA ARG A 185 0.21 -11.54 8.94
C ARG A 185 -0.08 -10.57 10.07
N PHE A 186 -0.61 -9.42 9.68
CA PHE A 186 -1.13 -8.40 10.57
C PHE A 186 -2.39 -7.80 9.97
N CYS A 187 -3.38 -7.55 10.81
CA CYS A 187 -4.56 -6.75 10.49
C CYS A 187 -4.84 -5.83 11.67
N ASN A 188 -5.14 -4.56 11.39
CA ASN A 188 -5.46 -3.57 12.41
C ASN A 188 -6.92 -3.64 12.93
N GLY A 189 -7.75 -4.53 12.38
CA GLY A 189 -9.03 -4.93 12.94
C GLY A 189 -8.84 -6.19 13.81
N LYS A 190 -8.82 -6.00 15.12
CA LYS A 190 -8.92 -7.04 16.15
C LYS A 190 -9.66 -6.47 17.35
#